data_AF-A0A3F2RI93-F1
#
_entry.id   AF-A0A3F2RI93-F1
#
_cell.length_a   1.000
_cell.length_b   1.000
_cell.length_c   1.000
_cell.angle_alpha   90.00
_cell.angle_beta   90.00
_cell.angle_gamma   90.00
#
_symmetry.space_group_name_H-M   'P 1'
#
loop_
_entity.id
_entity.type
_entity.pdbx_description
1 polymer ?
#
loop_
_entity_poly.entity_id
_entity_poly.type
_entity_poly.pdbx_seq_one_letter_code
_entity_poly.pdbx_strand_id
1 'polypeptide(L)'
;MSFVEDKSPTSENTPPQAQMERKMTEPKIEHVSWALTNLDPIPSKRLPPLMGVTGAGSPPQQQQRRVTYAEKGMKKLGICDVDIVRSEELRRYTGISQQAPHSKVEFMFGFTDEQLHRDKAIKRLGTSEQEIMDDYSRRVSRLGISNPLRL
;
A
#
# COMPACT_ATOMS: atom_id res chain seq x y z
N MET A 1 82.36 -28.66 10.41
CA MET A 1 81.57 -29.23 11.52
C MET A 1 80.11 -28.98 11.15
N SER A 2 79.36 -29.93 10.55
CA SER A 2 78.58 -31.00 11.22
C SER A 2 77.69 -30.41 12.33
N PHE A 3 76.36 -30.58 12.40
CA PHE A 3 75.55 -31.79 12.20
C PHE A 3 74.04 -31.43 12.35
N VAL A 4 73.17 -32.05 11.53
CA VAL A 4 71.85 -32.69 11.84
C VAL A 4 70.67 -31.83 12.33
N GLU A 5 69.58 -31.70 11.56
CA GLU A 5 68.45 -32.64 11.24
C GLU A 5 67.33 -32.62 12.29
N ASP A 6 66.15 -32.13 11.88
CA ASP A 6 64.84 -32.64 12.31
C ASP A 6 63.90 -32.41 11.09
N LYS A 7 63.50 -33.39 10.26
CA LYS A 7 62.50 -34.47 10.49
C LYS A 7 61.24 -33.90 11.19
N SER A 8 60.00 -33.98 10.71
CA SER A 8 59.31 -34.81 9.70
C SER A 8 57.93 -34.12 9.36
N PRO A 9 56.89 -34.75 8.78
CA PRO A 9 56.33 -34.31 7.49
C PRO A 9 54.80 -34.09 7.47
N THR A 10 54.29 -33.78 6.27
CA THR A 10 52.97 -34.17 5.71
C THR A 10 51.67 -33.58 6.31
N SER A 11 50.91 -32.90 5.45
CA SER A 11 49.63 -33.44 4.96
C SER A 11 49.06 -32.53 3.86
N GLU A 12 49.52 -32.75 2.64
CA GLU A 12 48.78 -32.34 1.45
C GLU A 12 47.60 -33.33 1.29
N ASN A 13 46.38 -32.87 1.57
CA ASN A 13 45.17 -33.59 1.22
C ASN A 13 44.02 -32.59 1.05
N THR A 14 43.92 -32.01 -0.14
CA THR A 14 42.78 -31.18 -0.53
C THR A 14 41.77 -32.09 -1.24
N PRO A 15 40.56 -32.29 -0.71
CA PRO A 15 39.54 -33.04 -1.43
C PRO A 15 39.00 -32.18 -2.59
N PRO A 16 38.64 -32.78 -3.74
CA PRO A 16 38.07 -32.02 -4.86
C PRO A 16 36.71 -31.45 -4.44
N GLN A 17 36.56 -30.12 -4.50
CA GLN A 17 35.25 -29.50 -4.38
C GLN A 17 34.41 -29.90 -5.59
N ALA A 18 33.42 -30.77 -5.35
CA ALA A 18 32.35 -31.04 -6.29
C ALA A 18 31.58 -29.73 -6.55
N GLN A 19 31.70 -29.20 -7.77
CA GLN A 19 30.83 -28.14 -8.24
C GLN A 19 29.43 -28.71 -8.43
N MET A 20 28.54 -28.53 -7.45
CA MET A 20 27.11 -28.62 -7.70
C MET A 20 26.67 -27.37 -8.45
N GLU A 21 26.76 -27.41 -9.77
CA GLU A 21 26.06 -26.48 -10.65
C GLU A 21 24.55 -26.71 -10.45
N ARG A 22 23.94 -25.98 -9.50
CA ARG A 22 22.48 -25.88 -9.44
C ARG A 22 22.05 -25.13 -10.68
N LYS A 23 21.63 -25.87 -11.71
CA LYS A 23 20.81 -25.31 -12.78
C LYS A 23 19.53 -24.78 -12.14
N MET A 24 19.51 -23.50 -11.78
CA MET A 24 18.26 -22.79 -11.56
C MET A 24 17.60 -22.71 -12.92
N THR A 25 16.71 -23.66 -13.20
CA THR A 25 15.72 -23.49 -14.26
C THR A 25 14.91 -22.27 -13.88
N GLU A 26 15.10 -21.20 -14.65
CA GLU A 26 14.32 -19.98 -14.55
C GLU A 26 12.84 -20.35 -14.73
N PRO A 27 11.97 -20.13 -13.72
CA PRO A 27 10.56 -20.32 -13.95
C PRO A 27 10.14 -19.25 -14.96
N LYS A 28 9.74 -19.71 -16.15
CA LYS A 28 9.13 -18.88 -17.17
C LYS A 28 7.81 -18.38 -16.59
N ILE A 29 7.85 -17.22 -15.95
CA ILE A 29 6.66 -16.54 -15.45
C ILE A 29 5.93 -16.06 -16.69
N GLU A 30 5.02 -16.91 -17.17
CA GLU A 30 4.05 -16.52 -18.18
C GLU A 30 3.29 -15.31 -17.65
N HIS A 31 3.14 -14.34 -18.54
CA HIS A 31 2.57 -13.02 -18.35
C HIS A 31 1.34 -13.03 -17.42
N VAL A 32 1.52 -12.76 -16.13
CA VAL A 32 0.40 -12.55 -15.21
C VAL A 32 -0.13 -11.14 -15.46
N SER A 33 -1.23 -11.05 -16.20
CA SER A 33 -1.96 -9.80 -16.41
C SER A 33 -2.64 -9.39 -15.10
N TRP A 34 -1.99 -8.52 -14.33
CA TRP A 34 -2.55 -7.89 -13.12
C TRP A 34 -3.68 -6.89 -13.43
N ALA A 35 -3.96 -6.66 -14.71
CA ALA A 35 -5.05 -5.81 -15.20
C ALA A 35 -6.38 -6.57 -15.18
N LEU A 36 -6.90 -6.89 -13.99
CA LEU A 36 -8.30 -7.30 -13.82
C LEU A 36 -9.12 -6.19 -13.15
N THR A 37 -8.99 -4.96 -13.64
CA THR A 37 -9.86 -3.83 -13.29
C THR A 37 -10.26 -2.98 -14.49
N ASN A 38 -10.19 -3.53 -15.70
CA ASN A 38 -10.90 -2.94 -16.85
C ASN A 38 -12.34 -3.47 -16.89
N LEU A 39 -13.19 -2.97 -15.98
CA LEU A 39 -14.62 -3.00 -16.20
C LEU A 39 -15.04 -1.59 -16.56
N ASP A 40 -15.31 -1.38 -17.85
CA ASP A 40 -15.88 -0.14 -18.36
C ASP A 40 -17.07 0.30 -17.49
N PRO A 41 -17.22 1.60 -17.19
CA PRO A 41 -18.40 2.08 -16.50
C PRO A 41 -19.63 1.75 -17.35
N ILE A 42 -20.48 0.87 -16.81
CA ILE A 42 -21.76 0.48 -17.42
C ILE A 42 -22.50 1.75 -17.86
N PRO A 43 -22.85 1.91 -19.16
CA PRO A 43 -23.52 3.11 -19.62
C PRO A 43 -24.84 3.26 -18.88
N SER A 44 -24.98 4.42 -18.25
CA SER A 44 -26.11 4.84 -17.44
C SER A 44 -27.39 4.90 -18.29
N LYS A 45 -28.20 3.83 -18.28
CA LYS A 45 -29.59 3.89 -18.73
C LYS A 45 -30.43 4.66 -17.70
N ARG A 46 -30.26 5.98 -17.60
CA ARG A 46 -31.26 6.83 -16.96
C ARG A 46 -32.41 7.01 -17.95
N LEU A 47 -33.51 6.30 -17.73
CA LEU A 47 -34.78 6.71 -18.32
C LEU A 47 -35.20 8.03 -17.65
N PRO A 48 -35.69 9.03 -18.40
CA PRO A 48 -36.19 10.26 -17.81
C PRO A 48 -37.37 9.94 -16.88
N PRO A 49 -37.55 10.69 -15.77
CA PRO A 49 -38.67 10.48 -14.87
C PRO A 49 -39.98 10.83 -15.60
N LEU A 50 -40.93 9.91 -15.58
CA LEU A 50 -42.31 10.16 -15.99
C LEU A 50 -42.90 11.22 -15.04
N MET A 51 -43.24 12.38 -15.59
CA MET A 51 -44.03 13.38 -14.86
C MET A 51 -45.43 12.83 -14.58
N GLY A 52 -45.79 12.82 -13.30
CA GLY A 52 -47.19 12.85 -12.88
C GLY A 52 -47.71 11.55 -12.31
N VAL A 53 -47.56 11.37 -10.99
CA VAL A 53 -48.62 10.80 -10.16
C VAL A 53 -48.56 11.49 -8.80
N THR A 54 -49.60 12.26 -8.48
CA THR A 54 -49.81 12.88 -7.17
C THR A 54 -50.30 11.82 -6.17
N GLY A 55 -49.66 11.76 -5.00
CA GLY A 55 -50.27 11.16 -3.80
C GLY A 55 -49.69 9.81 -3.39
N ALA A 56 -48.63 9.85 -2.59
CA ALA A 56 -48.39 8.97 -1.44
C ALA A 56 -47.04 9.37 -0.82
N GLY A 57 -46.97 9.43 0.51
CA GLY A 57 -45.80 9.89 1.25
C GLY A 57 -44.51 9.24 0.75
N SER A 58 -43.54 10.08 0.40
CA SER A 58 -42.18 9.67 0.10
C SER A 58 -41.62 8.91 1.30
N PRO A 59 -41.16 7.65 1.15
CA PRO A 59 -40.32 7.01 2.15
C PRO A 59 -39.07 7.89 2.37
N PRO A 60 -38.45 7.88 3.55
CA PRO A 60 -37.18 8.57 3.74
C PRO A 60 -36.23 8.10 2.64
N GLN A 61 -35.63 9.04 1.91
CA GLN A 61 -34.62 8.77 0.90
C GLN A 61 -33.43 8.07 1.57
N GLN A 62 -33.50 6.75 1.73
CA GLN A 62 -32.32 5.93 1.86
C GLN A 62 -31.60 6.07 0.52
N GLN A 63 -30.58 6.93 0.52
CA GLN A 63 -29.59 6.99 -0.53
C GLN A 63 -29.14 5.55 -0.81
N GLN A 64 -29.60 4.98 -1.93
CA GLN A 64 -29.29 3.60 -2.30
C GLN A 64 -27.79 3.48 -2.49
N ARG A 65 -27.08 3.06 -1.43
CA ARG A 65 -25.66 2.76 -1.49
C ARG A 65 -25.49 1.65 -2.52
N ARG A 66 -24.71 1.93 -3.57
CA ARG A 66 -24.38 0.94 -4.58
C ARG A 66 -23.51 -0.13 -3.93
N VAL A 67 -24.09 -1.31 -3.72
CA VAL A 67 -23.40 -2.48 -3.19
C VAL A 67 -22.26 -2.87 -4.13
N THR A 68 -21.03 -2.83 -3.63
CA THR A 68 -19.84 -3.18 -4.41
C THR A 68 -19.67 -4.71 -4.51
N TYR A 69 -18.92 -5.20 -5.51
CA TYR A 69 -18.60 -6.62 -5.61
C TYR A 69 -17.85 -7.14 -4.37
N ALA A 70 -16.99 -6.29 -3.79
CA ALA A 70 -16.29 -6.58 -2.54
C ALA A 70 -17.28 -6.78 -1.37
N GLU A 71 -18.29 -5.92 -1.24
CA GLU A 71 -19.33 -6.05 -0.22
C GLU A 71 -20.10 -7.38 -0.36
N LYS A 72 -20.47 -7.77 -1.58
CA LYS A 72 -21.11 -9.06 -1.84
C LYS A 72 -20.21 -10.24 -1.45
N GLY A 73 -18.91 -10.14 -1.73
CA GLY A 73 -17.92 -11.14 -1.33
C GLY A 73 -17.82 -11.28 0.19
N MET A 74 -17.73 -10.16 0.91
CA MET A 74 -17.68 -10.13 2.37
C MET A 74 -18.93 -10.74 3.01
N LYS A 75 -20.12 -10.42 2.47
CA LYS A 75 -21.39 -11.02 2.92
C LYS A 75 -21.42 -12.54 2.70
N LYS A 76 -20.89 -13.04 1.58
CA LYS A 76 -20.77 -14.48 1.33
C LYS A 76 -19.83 -15.19 2.31
N LEU A 77 -18.85 -14.47 2.87
CA LEU A 77 -17.95 -14.96 3.92
C LEU A 77 -18.55 -14.84 5.33
N GLY A 78 -19.81 -14.41 5.46
CA GLY A 78 -20.51 -14.30 6.75
C GLY A 78 -20.22 -13.02 7.52
N ILE A 79 -19.57 -12.01 6.90
CA ILE A 79 -19.32 -10.72 7.54
C ILE A 79 -20.61 -9.91 7.53
N CYS A 80 -21.00 -9.38 8.70
CA CYS A 80 -22.25 -8.63 8.83
C CYS A 80 -22.13 -7.19 8.30
N ASP A 81 -23.27 -6.57 7.98
CA ASP A 81 -23.33 -5.19 7.48
C ASP A 81 -22.67 -4.18 8.42
N VAL A 82 -22.85 -4.37 9.74
CA VAL A 82 -22.27 -3.49 10.77
C VAL A 82 -20.74 -3.53 10.69
N ASP A 83 -20.16 -4.73 10.56
CA ASP A 83 -18.71 -4.90 10.46
C ASP A 83 -18.16 -4.37 9.14
N ILE A 84 -18.89 -4.53 8.04
CA ILE A 84 -18.48 -3.97 6.74
C ILE A 84 -18.39 -2.45 6.82
N VAL A 85 -19.42 -1.80 7.36
CA VAL A 85 -19.45 -0.33 7.52
C VAL A 85 -18.37 0.12 8.51
N ARG A 86 -18.21 -0.58 9.63
CA ARG A 86 -17.17 -0.27 10.63
C ARG A 86 -15.77 -0.44 10.05
N SER A 87 -15.55 -1.41 9.17
CA SER A 87 -14.28 -1.62 8.51
C SER A 87 -13.92 -0.46 7.58
N GLU A 88 -14.90 0.07 6.85
CA GLU A 88 -14.70 1.24 5.98
C GLU A 88 -14.31 2.47 6.79
N GLU A 89 -14.98 2.67 7.93
CA GLU A 89 -14.60 3.71 8.89
C GLU A 89 -13.16 3.56 9.38
N LEU A 90 -12.81 2.36 9.84
CA LEU A 90 -11.49 2.06 10.38
C LEU A 90 -10.38 2.33 9.38
N ARG A 91 -10.58 2.01 8.09
CA ARG A 91 -9.57 2.27 7.06
C ARG A 91 -9.27 3.78 6.91
N ARG A 92 -10.14 4.69 7.36
CA ARG A 92 -9.86 6.14 7.36
C ARG A 92 -8.73 6.53 8.31
N TYR A 93 -8.43 5.70 9.31
CA TYR A 93 -7.43 5.97 10.34
C TYR A 93 -6.14 5.16 10.20
N THR A 94 -6.06 4.21 9.25
CA THR A 94 -4.90 3.31 9.11
C THR A 94 -3.77 3.89 8.23
N GLY A 95 -4.00 5.02 7.57
CA GLY A 95 -3.04 5.60 6.60
C GLY A 95 -2.91 4.82 5.28
N ILE A 96 -3.64 3.71 5.14
CA ILE A 96 -3.72 2.89 3.93
C ILE A 96 -4.46 3.67 2.85
N SER A 97 -3.98 3.58 1.61
CA SER A 97 -4.63 4.21 0.47
C SER A 97 -6.01 3.62 0.22
N GLN A 98 -7.03 4.48 0.09
CA GLN A 98 -8.37 4.07 -0.33
C GLN A 98 -8.52 4.01 -1.86
N GLN A 99 -7.50 4.48 -2.59
CA GLN A 99 -7.51 4.51 -4.04
C GLN A 99 -7.13 3.14 -4.60
N ALA A 100 -7.54 2.88 -5.84
CA ALA A 100 -7.12 1.66 -6.52
C ALA A 100 -5.58 1.68 -6.67
N PRO A 101 -4.88 0.60 -6.31
CA PRO A 101 -3.43 0.56 -6.43
C PRO A 101 -3.02 0.61 -7.90
N HIS A 102 -2.02 1.43 -8.20
CA HIS A 102 -1.46 1.60 -9.54
C HIS A 102 -0.26 0.69 -9.80
N SER A 103 0.31 0.10 -8.74
CA SER A 103 1.46 -0.81 -8.84
C SER A 103 1.28 -2.05 -7.97
N LYS A 104 2.05 -3.11 -8.26
CA LYS A 104 2.10 -4.32 -7.42
C LYS A 104 2.56 -4.00 -6.00
N VAL A 105 3.45 -3.03 -5.85
CA VAL A 105 3.96 -2.59 -4.54
C VAL A 105 2.83 -1.97 -3.75
N GLU A 106 2.08 -1.05 -4.35
CA GLU A 106 0.92 -0.42 -3.70
C GLU A 106 -0.13 -1.45 -3.31
N PHE A 107 -0.40 -2.44 -4.18
CA PHE A 107 -1.32 -3.53 -3.89
C PHE A 107 -0.85 -4.39 -2.71
N MET A 108 0.44 -4.75 -2.66
CA MET A 108 0.98 -5.64 -1.62
C MET A 108 1.08 -4.97 -0.25
N PHE A 109 1.47 -3.69 -0.21
CA PHE A 109 1.71 -2.98 1.05
C PHE A 109 0.52 -2.12 1.49
N GLY A 110 -0.42 -1.82 0.61
CA GLY A 110 -1.57 -0.95 0.90
C GLY A 110 -1.22 0.55 1.00
N PHE A 111 0.02 0.93 0.73
CA PHE A 111 0.49 2.31 0.72
C PHE A 111 0.83 2.74 -0.70
N THR A 112 0.57 3.99 -1.04
CA THR A 112 1.01 4.57 -2.31
C THR A 112 2.54 4.62 -2.40
N ASP A 113 3.07 4.62 -3.62
CA ASP A 113 4.50 4.79 -3.83
C ASP A 113 5.00 6.11 -3.21
N GLU A 114 4.20 7.17 -3.25
CA GLU A 114 4.52 8.46 -2.61
C GLU A 114 4.64 8.35 -1.09
N GLN A 115 3.72 7.64 -0.44
CA GLN A 115 3.77 7.38 1.01
C GLN A 115 5.02 6.59 1.40
N LEU A 116 5.38 5.57 0.61
CA LEU A 116 6.59 4.77 0.84
C LEU A 116 7.87 5.60 0.65
N HIS A 117 7.92 6.47 -0.37
CA HIS A 117 9.04 7.38 -0.57
C HIS A 117 9.16 8.41 0.56
N ARG A 118 8.03 8.94 1.04
CA ARG A 118 7.98 9.85 2.18
C ARG A 118 8.55 9.19 3.44
N ASP A 119 8.09 8.00 3.81
CA ASP A 119 8.60 7.27 4.98
C ASP A 119 10.13 7.06 4.90
N LYS A 120 10.64 6.69 3.71
CA LYS A 120 12.07 6.55 3.47
C LYS A 120 12.84 7.87 3.63
N ALA A 121 12.27 8.98 3.18
CA ALA A 121 12.88 10.30 3.32
C ALA A 121 12.93 10.74 4.80
N ILE A 122 11.83 10.56 5.54
CA ILE A 122 11.75 10.87 6.97
C ILE A 122 12.82 10.11 7.75
N LYS A 123 12.94 8.80 7.52
CA LYS A 123 13.97 7.95 8.15
C LYS A 123 15.39 8.42 7.83
N ARG A 124 15.66 8.84 6.59
CA ARG A 124 16.97 9.36 6.17
C ARG A 124 17.31 10.70 6.83
N LEU A 125 16.31 11.53 7.09
CA LEU A 125 16.49 12.81 7.79
C LEU A 125 16.70 12.63 9.29
N GLY A 126 16.46 11.43 9.84
CA GLY A 126 16.61 11.17 11.27
C GLY A 126 15.55 11.91 12.12
N THR A 127 14.36 12.12 11.57
CA THR A 127 13.25 12.83 12.22
C THR A 127 11.98 11.96 12.22
N SER A 128 10.93 12.41 12.88
CA SER A 128 9.61 11.78 12.88
C SER A 128 8.59 12.58 12.08
N GLU A 129 7.49 11.92 11.68
CA GLU A 129 6.37 12.62 11.04
C GLU A 129 5.76 13.69 11.96
N GLN A 130 5.72 13.43 13.27
CA GLN A 130 5.21 14.39 14.25
C GLN A 130 6.06 15.66 14.28
N GLU A 131 7.39 15.54 14.32
CA GLU A 131 8.30 16.69 14.32
C GLU A 131 8.15 17.54 13.05
N ILE A 132 7.98 16.89 11.90
CA ILE A 132 7.73 17.58 10.62
C ILE A 132 6.42 18.37 10.68
N MET A 133 5.36 17.76 11.22
CA MET A 133 4.05 18.40 11.35
C MET A 133 4.06 19.55 12.36
N ASP A 134 4.80 19.39 13.46
CA ASP A 134 4.97 20.43 14.49
C ASP A 134 5.77 21.62 13.95
N ASP A 135 6.85 21.37 13.22
CA ASP A 135 7.63 22.40 12.55
C ASP A 135 6.80 23.15 11.50
N TYR A 136 6.05 22.42 10.67
CA TYR A 136 5.13 23.02 9.70
C TYR A 136 4.10 23.92 10.38
N SER A 137 3.43 23.40 11.43
CA SER A 137 2.44 24.15 12.20
C SER A 137 3.03 25.41 12.84
N ARG A 138 4.26 25.31 13.36
CA ARG A 138 5.00 26.44 13.93
C ARG A 138 5.32 27.50 12.88
N ARG A 139 5.75 27.10 11.68
CA ARG A 139 6.01 28.02 10.57
C ARG A 139 4.74 28.70 10.08
N VAL A 140 3.67 27.94 9.88
CA VAL A 140 2.36 28.47 9.46
C VAL A 140 1.80 29.45 10.47
N SER A 141 1.89 29.14 11.77
CA SER A 141 1.42 30.03 12.84
C SER A 141 2.15 31.39 12.89
N ARG A 142 3.34 31.49 12.30
CA ARG A 142 4.12 32.73 12.20
C ARG A 142 3.84 33.51 10.92
N LEU A 143 3.12 32.94 9.96
CA LEU A 143 2.68 33.65 8.77
C LEU A 143 1.71 34.77 9.20
N GLY A 144 2.01 36.01 8.78
CA GLY A 144 1.22 37.18 9.16
C GLY A 144 1.72 37.95 10.39
N ILE A 145 2.68 37.41 11.14
CA ILE A 145 3.43 38.19 12.15
C ILE A 145 4.56 38.92 11.42
N SER A 146 4.23 39.99 10.70
CA SER A 146 5.24 40.94 10.22
C SER A 146 5.87 41.61 11.44
N ASN A 147 7.21 41.56 11.56
CA ASN A 147 7.97 42.26 12.59
C ASN A 147 7.40 43.67 12.83
N PRO A 148 6.77 43.96 13.99
CA PRO A 148 6.66 45.34 14.41
C PRO A 148 8.08 45.79 14.77
N LEU A 149 8.54 46.87 14.17
CA LEU A 149 9.83 47.54 14.42
C LEU A 149 11.02 47.03 13.60
N ARG A 150 10.98 47.32 12.29
CA ARG A 150 12.09 48.04 11.67
C ARG A 150 11.70 49.52 11.55
N LEU A 151 12.16 50.33 12.50
CA LEU A 151 12.56 51.75 12.41
C LEU A 151 12.83 52.28 13.82
#